data_AF-A0A3C0QF21-F1
#
_entry.id   AF-A0A3C0QF21-F1
#
_cell.length_a   1.000
_cell.length_b   1.000
_cell.length_c   1.000
_cell.angle_alpha   90.00
_cell.angle_beta   90.00
_cell.angle_gamma   90.00
#
_symmetry.space_group_name_H-M   'P 1'
#
loop_
_entity.id
_entity.type
_entity.pdbx_description
1 polymer ?
#
loop_
_entity_poly.entity_id
_entity_poly.type
_entity_poly.pdbx_seq_one_letter_code
_entity_poly.pdbx_strand_id
1 'polypeptide(L)'
;MMKNISHCILLILSLPILFLTAAAGWRVDVFQIEDHQGRLIFQSPVSLGHKFTTRYIHSVELTPVEDEYKVAKGLIWTWEERVRSTNAGLPFDRPKYGRFIDNGEWMVFQGGRMSWKEYYYRVGNKNIGRNQVTLEPFGRRNFFELFEGERLIIRILKMPLVSAKFYRTDILERAPMGVPPMEGGSR
;
A
#
# COMPACT_ATOMS: atom_id res chain seq x y z
N MET A 1 31.67 -5.78 -48.08
CA MET A 1 30.20 -5.69 -47.92
C MET A 1 29.62 -6.78 -47.00
N MET A 2 29.92 -8.07 -47.22
CA MET A 2 29.36 -9.19 -46.43
C MET A 2 29.74 -9.22 -44.93
N LYS A 3 30.96 -8.81 -44.55
CA LYS A 3 31.38 -8.73 -43.13
C LYS A 3 30.49 -7.79 -42.31
N ASN A 4 30.13 -6.63 -42.86
CA ASN A 4 29.30 -5.63 -42.15
C ASN A 4 27.88 -6.14 -41.92
N ILE A 5 27.34 -6.91 -42.87
CA ILE A 5 26.00 -7.54 -42.74
C ILE A 5 26.00 -8.60 -41.63
N SER A 6 27.04 -9.43 -41.54
CA SER A 6 27.17 -10.43 -40.46
C SER A 6 27.29 -9.79 -39.07
N HIS A 7 27.98 -8.66 -38.94
CA HIS A 7 28.10 -7.94 -37.66
C HIS A 7 26.77 -7.28 -37.27
N CYS A 8 26.05 -6.70 -38.23
CA CYS A 8 24.72 -6.15 -37.98
C CYS A 8 23.72 -7.23 -37.53
N ILE A 9 23.72 -8.41 -38.17
CA ILE A 9 22.84 -9.52 -37.77
C ILE A 9 23.18 -10.00 -36.35
N LEU A 10 24.46 -10.14 -36.01
CA LEU A 10 24.89 -10.53 -34.66
C LEU A 10 24.46 -9.49 -33.61
N LEU A 11 24.61 -8.19 -33.91
CA LEU A 11 24.17 -7.09 -33.04
C LEU A 11 22.65 -7.09 -32.83
N ILE A 12 21.88 -7.28 -33.90
CA ILE A 12 20.42 -7.33 -33.83
C ILE A 12 19.95 -8.53 -33.01
N LEU A 13 20.62 -9.68 -33.09
CA LEU A 13 20.29 -10.87 -32.31
C LEU A 13 20.73 -10.78 -30.85
N SER A 14 21.83 -10.07 -30.56
CA SER A 14 22.35 -9.95 -29.19
C SER A 14 21.61 -8.91 -28.34
N LEU A 15 21.10 -7.83 -28.95
CA LEU A 15 20.38 -6.77 -28.25
C LEU A 15 19.13 -7.27 -27.47
N PRO A 16 18.24 -8.10 -28.04
CA PRO A 16 17.11 -8.69 -27.30
C PRO A 16 17.56 -9.56 -26.14
N ILE A 17 18.65 -10.33 -26.31
CA ILE A 17 19.19 -11.20 -25.26
C ILE A 17 19.76 -10.36 -24.12
N LEU A 18 20.52 -9.30 -24.44
CA LEU A 18 21.04 -8.33 -23.46
C LEU A 18 19.90 -7.60 -22.75
N PHE A 19 18.85 -7.23 -23.46
CA PHE A 19 17.67 -6.61 -22.85
C PHE A 19 16.94 -7.57 -21.90
N LEU A 20 16.69 -8.81 -22.31
CA LEU A 20 16.01 -9.81 -21.48
C LEU A 20 16.84 -10.18 -20.24
N THR A 21 18.15 -10.31 -20.38
CA THR A 21 19.05 -10.56 -19.24
C THR A 21 19.08 -9.37 -18.28
N ALA A 22 19.16 -8.14 -18.80
CA ALA A 22 19.05 -6.95 -17.98
C ALA A 22 17.69 -6.86 -17.25
N ALA A 23 16.58 -7.12 -17.95
CA ALA A 23 15.24 -7.11 -17.36
C ALA A 23 15.05 -8.23 -16.32
N ALA A 24 15.64 -9.41 -16.52
CA ALA A 24 15.65 -10.50 -15.55
C ALA A 24 16.52 -10.20 -14.32
N GLY A 25 17.57 -9.40 -14.47
CA GLY A 25 18.40 -8.92 -13.36
C GLY A 25 17.84 -7.69 -12.63
N TRP A 26 17.05 -6.87 -13.32
CA TRP A 26 16.52 -5.61 -12.80
C TRP A 26 15.49 -5.86 -11.72
N ARG A 27 15.83 -5.54 -10.46
CA ARG A 27 14.92 -5.73 -9.32
C ARG A 27 14.10 -4.48 -9.05
N VAL A 28 12.79 -4.64 -8.91
CA VAL A 28 11.85 -3.58 -8.55
C VAL A 28 11.23 -3.84 -7.18
N ASP A 29 10.77 -2.78 -6.53
CA ASP A 29 9.97 -2.89 -5.32
C ASP A 29 8.55 -3.34 -5.70
N VAL A 30 8.05 -4.31 -4.96
CA VAL A 30 6.73 -4.92 -5.17
C VAL A 30 5.97 -4.91 -3.85
N PHE A 31 4.83 -4.25 -3.87
CA PHE A 31 3.89 -4.23 -2.77
C PHE A 31 3.07 -5.50 -2.76
N GLN A 32 3.01 -6.17 -1.61
CA GLN A 32 2.24 -7.40 -1.43
C GLN A 32 1.37 -7.33 -0.18
N ILE A 33 0.20 -7.97 -0.27
CA ILE A 33 -0.65 -8.30 0.85
C ILE A 33 -0.83 -9.81 0.84
N GLU A 34 -0.58 -10.44 1.98
CA GLU A 34 -0.77 -11.86 2.22
C GLU A 34 -1.67 -12.05 3.44
N ASP A 35 -2.30 -13.21 3.57
CA ASP A 35 -2.91 -13.62 4.83
C ASP A 35 -1.89 -14.24 5.81
N HIS A 36 -2.37 -14.65 6.97
CA HIS A 36 -1.55 -15.27 8.00
C HIS A 36 -0.94 -16.63 7.60
N GLN A 37 -1.46 -17.26 6.53
CA GLN A 37 -0.98 -18.55 5.99
C GLN A 37 0.01 -18.36 4.84
N GLY A 38 0.30 -17.11 4.46
CA GLY A 38 1.18 -16.77 3.34
C GLY A 38 0.48 -16.88 1.97
N ARG A 39 -0.85 -16.98 1.92
CA ARG A 39 -1.57 -16.93 0.64
C ARG A 39 -1.58 -15.49 0.14
N LEU A 40 -1.14 -15.31 -1.10
CA LEU A 40 -1.10 -14.00 -1.75
C LEU A 40 -2.53 -13.50 -1.99
N ILE A 41 -2.83 -12.29 -1.51
CA ILE A 41 -4.11 -11.60 -1.72
C ILE A 41 -3.99 -10.56 -2.82
N PHE A 42 -2.89 -9.81 -2.82
CA PHE A 42 -2.63 -8.71 -3.73
C PHE A 42 -1.13 -8.54 -3.98
N GLN A 43 -0.76 -8.20 -5.21
CA GLN A 43 0.60 -7.86 -5.62
C GLN A 43 0.57 -6.76 -6.68
N SER A 44 1.48 -5.79 -6.55
CA SER A 44 1.68 -4.76 -7.54
C SER A 44 3.15 -4.32 -7.58
N PRO A 45 3.80 -4.21 -8.76
CA PRO A 45 5.03 -3.43 -8.86
C PRO A 45 4.72 -1.97 -8.49
N VAL A 46 5.62 -1.34 -7.73
CA VAL A 46 5.39 0.01 -7.21
C VAL A 46 6.57 0.93 -7.49
N SER A 47 6.25 2.18 -7.81
CA SER A 47 7.24 3.25 -7.94
C SER A 47 7.64 3.81 -6.56
N LEU A 48 8.76 4.53 -6.54
CA LEU A 48 9.16 5.30 -5.36
C LEU A 48 8.04 6.29 -4.98
N GLY A 49 7.63 6.25 -3.71
CA GLY A 49 6.57 7.09 -3.19
C GLY A 49 5.16 6.58 -3.45
N HIS A 50 5.00 5.37 -4.01
CA HIS A 50 3.69 4.75 -4.15
C HIS A 50 2.95 4.74 -2.81
N LYS A 51 1.67 5.10 -2.86
CA LYS A 51 0.84 5.31 -1.67
C LYS A 51 -0.21 4.22 -1.52
N PHE A 52 -0.48 3.86 -0.28
CA PHE A 52 -1.72 3.17 0.09
C PHE A 52 -2.25 3.76 1.38
N THR A 53 -3.56 3.68 1.57
CA THR A 53 -4.23 4.28 2.75
C THR A 53 -5.03 3.22 3.46
N THR A 54 -4.88 3.12 4.78
CA THR A 54 -5.80 2.36 5.63
C THR A 54 -6.73 3.33 6.35
N ARG A 55 -7.99 2.94 6.51
CA ARG A 55 -8.97 3.68 7.29
C ARG A 55 -9.71 2.70 8.19
N TYR A 56 -10.09 3.14 9.39
CA TYR A 56 -10.99 2.38 10.25
C TYR A 56 -11.81 3.34 11.12
N ILE A 57 -12.88 2.83 11.72
CA ILE A 57 -13.61 3.54 12.77
C ILE A 57 -13.05 3.08 14.12
N HIS A 58 -12.54 4.03 14.91
CA HIS A 58 -12.02 3.77 16.25
C HIS A 58 -13.15 3.28 17.15
N SER A 59 -12.97 2.15 17.83
CA SER A 59 -14.05 1.46 18.54
C SER A 59 -14.57 2.22 19.77
N VAL A 60 -13.72 3.04 20.40
CA VAL A 60 -14.06 3.82 21.60
C VAL A 60 -14.59 5.20 21.22
N GLU A 61 -13.85 5.91 20.37
CA GLU A 61 -14.19 7.29 19.98
C GLU A 61 -15.27 7.34 18.90
N LEU A 62 -15.50 6.23 18.20
CA LEU A 62 -16.43 6.13 17.07
C LEU A 62 -16.14 7.14 15.94
N THR A 63 -14.91 7.62 15.88
CA THR A 63 -14.41 8.53 14.85
C THR A 63 -13.52 7.79 13.85
N PRO A 64 -13.45 8.27 12.61
CA PRO A 64 -12.54 7.69 11.63
C PRO A 64 -11.08 8.04 11.93
N VAL A 65 -10.21 7.07 11.65
CA VAL A 65 -8.76 7.21 11.62
C VAL A 65 -8.30 6.84 10.21
N GLU A 66 -7.42 7.65 9.61
CA GLU A 66 -6.80 7.38 8.31
C GLU A 66 -5.27 7.40 8.41
N ASP A 67 -4.62 6.36 7.92
CA ASP A 67 -3.17 6.27 7.81
C ASP A 67 -2.78 6.21 6.34
N GLU A 68 -2.00 7.19 5.89
CA GLU A 68 -1.32 7.15 4.59
C GLU A 68 0.09 6.59 4.77
N TYR A 69 0.40 5.59 3.96
CA TYR A 69 1.71 4.98 3.88
C TYR A 69 2.35 5.23 2.52
N LYS A 70 3.68 5.36 2.51
CA LYS A 70 4.48 5.48 1.28
C LYS A 70 5.55 4.42 1.20
N VAL A 71 5.74 3.87 0.00
CA VAL A 71 6.80 2.91 -0.29
C VAL A 71 8.08 3.64 -0.67
N ALA A 72 9.15 3.43 0.08
CA ALA A 72 10.45 3.96 -0.27
C ALA A 72 11.58 3.07 0.24
N LYS A 73 12.54 2.78 -0.65
CA LYS A 73 13.74 1.97 -0.36
C LYS A 73 13.40 0.58 0.21
N GLY A 74 12.40 -0.09 -0.35
CA GLY A 74 11.95 -1.40 0.13
C GLY A 74 11.29 -1.38 1.52
N LEU A 75 10.85 -0.22 2.00
CA LEU A 75 10.19 -0.05 3.31
C LEU A 75 8.83 0.62 3.14
N ILE A 76 7.95 0.35 4.11
CA ILE A 76 6.66 1.00 4.30
C ILE A 76 6.89 2.14 5.30
N TRP A 77 6.71 3.38 4.89
CA TRP A 77 6.80 4.54 5.75
C TRP A 77 5.41 5.03 6.12
N THR A 78 5.13 5.22 7.40
CA THR A 78 3.95 5.99 7.83
C THR A 78 4.21 7.44 7.46
N TRP A 79 3.44 7.96 6.52
CA TRP A 79 3.62 9.33 6.01
C TRP A 79 2.74 10.32 6.76
N GLU A 80 1.48 9.94 6.99
CA GLU A 80 0.49 10.80 7.61
C GLU A 80 -0.56 9.96 8.33
N GLU A 81 -0.90 10.34 9.56
CA GLU A 81 -2.02 9.80 10.32
C GLU A 81 -3.01 10.93 10.58
N ARG A 82 -4.30 10.69 10.32
CA ARG A 82 -5.38 11.67 10.48
C ARG A 82 -6.41 11.13 11.45
N VAL A 83 -6.73 11.92 12.45
CA VAL A 83 -7.74 11.61 13.47
C VAL A 83 -8.65 12.82 13.68
N ARG A 84 -9.86 12.58 14.19
CA ARG A 84 -10.80 13.67 14.56
C ARG A 84 -10.81 14.02 16.04
N SER A 85 -10.14 13.22 16.86
CA SER A 85 -10.07 13.34 18.32
C SER A 85 -8.69 12.83 18.77
N THR A 86 -8.15 13.37 19.86
CA THR A 86 -6.93 12.87 20.53
C THR A 86 -7.24 12.05 21.78
N ASN A 87 -8.53 11.82 22.05
CA ASN A 87 -8.98 11.03 23.19
C ASN A 87 -8.79 9.53 22.97
N ALA A 88 -9.02 8.75 24.02
CA ALA A 88 -8.93 7.28 24.03
C ALA A 88 -7.64 6.70 23.44
N GLY A 89 -6.51 7.39 23.63
CA GLY A 89 -5.20 6.91 23.21
C GLY A 89 -4.87 7.14 21.74
N LEU A 90 -5.67 7.93 21.01
CA LEU A 90 -5.28 8.45 19.70
C LEU A 90 -4.08 9.40 19.83
N PRO A 91 -3.27 9.57 18.77
CA PRO A 91 -2.12 10.47 18.81
C PRO A 91 -2.52 11.86 19.30
N PHE A 92 -1.71 12.42 20.19
CA PHE A 92 -1.91 13.77 20.72
C PHE A 92 -0.65 14.63 20.57
N ASP A 93 0.53 14.00 20.58
CA ASP A 93 1.81 14.70 20.46
C ASP A 93 2.33 14.73 19.03
N ARG A 94 3.03 15.83 18.73
CA ARG A 94 3.74 15.99 17.45
C ARG A 94 4.77 14.86 17.26
N PRO A 95 4.80 14.18 16.10
CA PRO A 95 5.80 13.15 15.84
C PRO A 95 7.21 13.74 15.83
N LYS A 96 8.19 12.99 16.33
CA LYS A 96 9.61 13.38 16.28
C LYS A 96 10.05 13.54 14.82
N TYR A 97 10.51 14.73 14.43
CA TYR A 97 10.81 15.10 13.03
C TYR A 97 9.58 15.14 12.09
N GLY A 98 8.38 15.26 12.64
CA GLY A 98 7.14 15.46 11.90
C GLY A 98 6.53 16.83 12.12
N ARG A 99 5.28 16.97 11.70
CA ARG A 99 4.41 18.13 11.92
C ARG A 99 3.08 17.66 12.52
N PHE A 100 2.50 18.53 13.33
CA PHE A 100 1.11 18.45 13.75
C PHE A 100 0.37 19.61 13.07
N ILE A 101 -0.74 19.32 12.42
CA ILE A 101 -1.56 20.29 11.70
C ILE A 101 -3.01 20.02 12.09
N ASP A 102 -3.67 21.01 12.68
CA ASP A 102 -5.11 20.97 12.95
C ASP A 102 -5.80 21.88 11.95
N ASN A 103 -6.73 21.31 11.16
CA ASN A 103 -7.52 22.06 10.18
C ASN A 103 -8.99 22.21 10.60
N GLY A 104 -9.33 21.90 11.85
CA GLY A 104 -10.69 21.98 12.40
C GLY A 104 -11.55 20.74 12.16
N GLU A 105 -11.31 19.98 11.09
CA GLU A 105 -11.98 18.70 10.85
C GLU A 105 -11.08 17.51 11.21
N TRP A 106 -9.79 17.65 10.93
CA TRP A 106 -8.77 16.64 11.09
C TRP A 106 -7.57 17.21 11.84
N MET A 107 -7.09 16.42 12.77
CA MET A 107 -5.78 16.52 13.36
C MET A 107 -4.84 15.59 12.61
N VAL A 108 -3.85 16.18 11.96
CA VAL A 108 -2.96 15.52 11.00
C VAL A 108 -1.55 15.45 11.58
N PHE A 109 -1.09 14.22 11.77
CA PHE A 109 0.23 13.86 12.27
C PHE A 109 1.07 13.41 11.08
N GLN A 110 1.87 14.32 10.53
CA GLN A 110 2.62 14.07 9.30
C GLN A 110 4.11 13.83 9.58
N GLY A 111 4.68 12.78 9.02
CA GLY A 111 6.10 12.43 9.16
C GLY A 111 6.36 11.49 10.35
N GLY A 112 7.38 11.78 11.16
CA GLY A 112 7.75 10.92 12.30
C GLY A 112 8.81 9.85 12.00
N ARG A 113 9.16 9.65 10.72
CA ARG A 113 10.18 8.69 10.24
C ARG A 113 9.95 7.24 10.68
N MET A 114 8.71 6.88 10.99
CA MET A 114 8.37 5.51 11.35
C MET A 114 8.27 4.66 10.08
N SER A 115 8.99 3.53 10.06
CA SER A 115 9.02 2.65 8.89
C SER A 115 9.20 1.19 9.26
N TRP A 116 8.71 0.32 8.38
CA TRP A 116 8.62 -1.12 8.62
C TRP A 116 8.98 -1.89 7.35
N LYS A 117 9.55 -3.09 7.52
CA LYS A 117 9.66 -4.08 6.43
C LYS A 117 8.35 -4.81 6.22
N GLU A 118 7.65 -5.09 7.31
CA GLU A 118 6.36 -5.76 7.35
C GLU A 118 5.42 -4.97 8.25
N TYR A 119 4.18 -4.82 7.82
CA TYR A 119 3.11 -4.20 8.57
C TYR A 119 1.97 -5.20 8.73
N TYR A 120 1.62 -5.49 9.99
CA TYR A 120 0.56 -6.42 10.32
C TYR A 120 -0.77 -5.68 10.42
N TYR A 121 -1.61 -5.84 9.42
CA TYR A 121 -2.91 -5.20 9.35
C TYR A 121 -3.99 -6.13 9.93
N ARG A 122 -4.50 -5.79 11.11
CA ARG A 122 -5.63 -6.51 11.72
C ARG A 122 -6.94 -5.95 11.16
N VAL A 123 -7.74 -6.83 10.59
CA VAL A 123 -9.03 -6.48 10.02
C VAL A 123 -10.12 -6.78 11.06
N GLY A 124 -10.88 -5.75 11.40
CA GLY A 124 -12.06 -5.86 12.25
C GLY A 124 -13.26 -6.41 11.50
N ASN A 125 -14.44 -5.94 11.89
CA ASN A 125 -15.72 -6.37 11.35
C ASN A 125 -16.69 -5.19 11.21
N LYS A 126 -17.95 -5.50 10.89
CA LYS A 126 -19.02 -4.49 10.74
C LYS A 126 -19.30 -3.68 12.02
N ASN A 127 -18.94 -4.20 13.19
CA ASN A 127 -19.20 -3.57 14.48
C ASN A 127 -17.97 -2.83 15.04
N ILE A 128 -16.76 -3.39 14.85
CA ILE A 128 -15.51 -2.92 15.45
C ILE A 128 -14.45 -2.86 14.37
N GLY A 129 -13.79 -1.72 14.17
CA GLY A 129 -12.72 -1.60 13.19
C GLY A 129 -13.25 -1.85 11.78
N ARG A 130 -14.17 -1.00 11.30
CA ARG A 130 -14.69 -1.03 9.91
C ARG A 130 -13.59 -0.65 8.92
N ASN A 131 -12.62 -1.53 8.75
CA ASN A 131 -11.38 -1.37 8.00
C ASN A 131 -11.66 -1.21 6.50
N GLN A 132 -11.16 -0.13 5.92
CA GLN A 132 -11.11 0.11 4.49
C GLN A 132 -9.66 0.30 4.05
N VAL A 133 -9.31 -0.19 2.87
CA VAL A 133 -7.98 0.00 2.29
C VAL A 133 -8.13 0.59 0.90
N THR A 134 -7.37 1.65 0.63
CA THR A 134 -7.25 2.26 -0.70
C THR A 134 -5.93 1.83 -1.31
N LEU A 135 -6.01 1.03 -2.38
CA LEU A 135 -4.88 0.51 -3.13
C LEU A 135 -4.88 1.17 -4.50
N GLU A 136 -3.94 2.06 -4.80
CA GLU A 136 -3.87 2.69 -6.12
C GLU A 136 -3.32 1.69 -7.16
N PRO A 137 -3.84 1.63 -8.41
CA PRO A 137 -5.00 2.36 -8.96
C PRO A 137 -6.35 1.63 -8.77
N PHE A 138 -6.42 0.59 -7.95
CA PHE A 138 -7.59 -0.27 -7.72
C PHE A 138 -8.68 0.39 -6.87
N GLY A 139 -8.34 1.49 -6.20
CA GLY A 139 -9.22 2.27 -5.36
C GLY A 139 -9.52 1.61 -4.01
N ARG A 140 -10.63 2.04 -3.40
CA ARG A 140 -11.00 1.66 -2.03
C ARG A 140 -11.77 0.34 -1.98
N ARG A 141 -11.51 -0.48 -0.97
CA ARG A 141 -12.25 -1.71 -0.64
C ARG A 141 -12.57 -1.79 0.86
N ASN A 142 -13.73 -2.34 1.19
CA ASN A 142 -14.15 -2.61 2.57
C ASN A 142 -13.52 -3.93 3.06
N PHE A 143 -12.30 -3.86 3.59
CA PHE A 143 -11.60 -5.05 4.05
C PHE A 143 -12.35 -5.75 5.20
N PHE A 144 -13.07 -5.02 6.05
CA PHE A 144 -13.90 -5.61 7.11
C PHE A 144 -15.03 -6.53 6.60
N GLU A 145 -15.41 -6.44 5.32
CA GLU A 145 -16.42 -7.32 4.69
C GLU A 145 -15.77 -8.51 3.98
N LEU A 146 -14.50 -8.36 3.56
CA LEU A 146 -13.80 -9.34 2.71
C LEU A 146 -12.89 -10.27 3.51
N PHE A 147 -12.32 -9.77 4.61
CA PHE A 147 -11.29 -10.43 5.41
C PHE A 147 -11.57 -10.28 6.91
N GLU A 148 -12.85 -10.36 7.30
CA GLU A 148 -13.29 -10.15 8.69
C GLU A 148 -12.47 -10.98 9.68
N GLY A 149 -11.87 -10.33 10.68
CA GLY A 149 -11.10 -10.98 11.75
C GLY A 149 -9.71 -11.47 11.34
N GLU A 150 -9.34 -11.35 10.06
CA GLU A 150 -8.03 -11.79 9.58
C GLU A 150 -6.90 -10.83 10.01
N ARG A 151 -5.70 -11.40 10.09
CA ARG A 151 -4.45 -10.63 10.19
C ARG A 151 -3.71 -10.72 8.87
N LEU A 152 -3.74 -9.62 8.12
CA LEU A 152 -3.03 -9.52 6.85
C LEU A 152 -1.61 -9.01 7.07
N ILE A 153 -0.69 -9.43 6.21
CA ILE A 153 0.71 -9.01 6.22
C ILE A 153 0.94 -8.18 4.98
N ILE A 154 1.26 -6.90 5.18
CA ILE A 154 1.65 -5.98 4.12
C ILE A 154 3.18 -5.89 4.12
N ARG A 155 3.81 -6.14 2.97
CA ARG A 155 5.27 -6.13 2.84
C ARG A 155 5.72 -5.55 1.50
N ILE A 156 6.96 -5.09 1.46
CA ILE A 156 7.63 -4.68 0.22
C ILE A 156 8.75 -5.67 -0.09
N LEU A 157 8.64 -6.38 -1.21
CA LEU A 157 9.67 -7.30 -1.68
C LEU A 157 10.43 -6.70 -2.84
N LYS A 158 11.71 -7.08 -2.98
CA LYS A 158 12.47 -6.85 -4.21
C LYS A 158 12.44 -8.10 -5.05
N MET A 159 11.96 -8.02 -6.28
CA MET A 159 11.97 -9.14 -7.24
C MET A 159 12.31 -8.68 -8.65
N PRO A 160 12.80 -9.57 -9.52
CA PRO A 160 13.01 -9.28 -10.94
C PRO A 160 11.77 -8.66 -11.59
N LEU A 161 11.96 -7.71 -12.49
CA LEU A 161 10.88 -7.05 -13.23
C LEU A 161 9.98 -8.07 -13.94
N VAL A 162 10.58 -9.13 -14.48
CA VAL A 162 9.86 -10.23 -15.16
C VAL A 162 8.92 -11.03 -14.24
N SER A 163 9.17 -11.01 -12.93
CA SER A 163 8.35 -11.66 -11.90
C SER A 163 7.35 -10.70 -11.25
N ALA A 164 7.56 -9.39 -11.38
CA ALA A 164 6.79 -8.33 -10.73
C ALA A 164 5.45 -8.07 -11.45
N LYS A 165 4.57 -9.06 -11.45
CA LYS A 165 3.25 -8.99 -12.08
C LYS A 165 2.22 -8.40 -11.14
N PHE A 166 1.20 -7.75 -11.71
CA PHE A 166 -0.01 -7.44 -10.97
C PHE A 166 -0.76 -8.72 -10.68
N TYR A 167 -1.19 -8.87 -9.43
CA TYR A 167 -2.04 -9.97 -8.99
C TYR A 167 -3.05 -9.45 -7.97
N ARG A 168 -4.26 -9.98 -8.03
CA ARG A 168 -5.28 -9.82 -7.01
C ARG A 168 -6.13 -11.09 -7.00
N THR A 169 -6.67 -11.44 -5.85
CA THR A 169 -7.65 -12.51 -5.76
C THR A 169 -8.98 -12.11 -6.41
N ASP A 170 -9.75 -13.10 -6.85
CA ASP A 170 -11.11 -12.90 -7.38
C ASP A 170 -12.02 -12.15 -6.39
N ILE A 171 -11.79 -12.36 -5.09
CA ILE A 171 -12.51 -11.67 -4.01
C ILE A 171 -12.29 -10.16 -4.12
N LEU A 172 -11.03 -9.71 -4.25
CA LEU A 172 -10.72 -8.28 -4.40
C LEU A 172 -11.19 -7.72 -5.75
N GLU A 173 -11.13 -8.51 -6.81
CA GLU A 173 -11.55 -8.11 -8.14
C GLU A 173 -13.06 -7.84 -8.22
N ARG A 174 -13.87 -8.74 -7.64
CA ARG A 174 -15.33 -8.65 -7.65
C ARG A 174 -15.90 -7.77 -6.53
N ALA A 175 -15.10 -7.46 -5.52
CA ALA A 175 -15.55 -6.65 -4.40
C ALA A 175 -16.01 -5.26 -4.87
N PRO A 176 -17.16 -4.77 -4.36
CA PRO A 176 -17.61 -3.43 -4.68
C PRO A 176 -16.60 -2.39 -4.20
N MET A 177 -16.59 -1.23 -4.87
CA MET A 177 -15.83 -0.08 -4.39
C MET A 177 -16.31 0.28 -2.99
N GLY A 178 -15.37 0.45 -2.06
CA GLY A 178 -15.69 0.96 -0.73
C GLY A 178 -16.29 2.35 -0.85
N VAL A 179 -17.38 2.59 -0.12
CA VAL A 179 -18.10 3.87 -0.17
C VAL A 179 -17.15 4.99 0.32
N PRO A 180 -16.96 6.08 -0.46
CA PRO A 180 -16.29 7.29 0.02
C PRO A 180 -17.03 7.84 1.25
N PRO A 181 -16.40 8.61 2.14
CA PRO A 181 -17.10 9.16 3.30
C PRO A 181 -18.31 10.00 2.84
N MET A 182 -19.41 9.99 3.61
CA MET A 182 -20.27 11.18 3.61
C MET A 182 -19.47 12.28 4.29
N GLU A 183 -18.87 13.16 3.50
CA GLU A 183 -18.35 14.44 3.98
C GLU A 183 -19.56 15.29 4.38
N GLY A 184 -19.64 15.70 5.64
CA GLY A 184 -20.75 16.51 6.13
C GLY A 184 -21.62 15.75 7.12
N GLY A 185 -21.23 15.88 8.38
CA GLY A 185 -22.11 15.65 9.52
C GLY A 185 -21.56 16.47 10.65
N SER A 186 -21.67 17.80 10.55
CA SER A 186 -21.60 18.63 11.75
C SER A 186 -22.71 18.13 12.67
N ARG A 187 -22.34 17.63 13.83
CA ARG A 187 -23.23 17.70 14.99
C ARG A 187 -22.94 19.00 15.69
#